data_AF-A0A2K2AME9-F1
#
_entry.id   AF-A0A2K2AME9-F1
#
_cell.length_a   1.000
_cell.length_b   1.000
_cell.length_c   1.000
_cell.angle_alpha   90.00
_cell.angle_beta   90.00
_cell.angle_gamma   90.00
#
_symmetry.space_group_name_H-M   'P 1'
#
loop_
_entity.id
_entity.type
_entity.pdbx_description
1 polymer ?
#
loop_
_entity_poly.entity_id
_entity_poly.type
_entity_poly.pdbx_seq_one_letter_code
_entity_poly.pdbx_strand_id
1 'polypeptide(L)'
;MEGLVKKYQQRFRKVRGLMEEWEQLQSRLISQFSNASAIIERLKVIGDCNNYGNLKSVDGIVDAVVRKQLESLQTILLSMNKTLEEFRGVVLTIEKMYRDGRQLVKGGGGSNQLNVKQLRQRIGIKPCLADCLDGLMILHEMHQAEYLLKSSVVSALSALTLKPRYLRMSANDFTIQGL
;
A
#
# COMPACT_ATOMS: atom_id res chain seq x y z
N MET A 1 -3.09 32.64 -19.89
CA MET A 1 -2.79 32.34 -18.46
C MET A 1 -3.94 31.62 -17.76
N GLU A 2 -5.19 32.13 -17.85
CA GLU A 2 -6.35 31.53 -17.16
C GLU A 2 -6.63 30.06 -17.52
N GLY A 3 -6.52 29.67 -18.79
CA GLY A 3 -6.73 28.28 -19.21
C GLY A 3 -5.75 27.28 -18.59
N LEU A 4 -4.51 27.72 -18.32
CA LEU A 4 -3.51 26.90 -17.64
C LEU A 4 -3.81 26.79 -16.14
N VAL A 5 -4.20 27.89 -15.50
CA VAL A 5 -4.63 27.89 -14.10
C VAL A 5 -5.82 26.95 -13.90
N LYS A 6 -6.81 26.98 -14.81
CA LYS A 6 -7.95 26.03 -14.79
C LYS A 6 -7.51 24.57 -14.92
N LYS A 7 -6.54 24.26 -15.80
CA LYS A 7 -5.98 22.90 -15.93
C LYS A 7 -5.31 22.43 -14.64
N TYR A 8 -4.53 23.29 -13.99
CA TYR A 8 -3.93 22.96 -12.70
C TYR A 8 -4.98 22.77 -11.60
N GLN A 9 -5.97 23.66 -11.50
CA GLN A 9 -7.08 23.49 -10.55
C GLN A 9 -7.82 22.16 -10.74
N GLN A 10 -8.07 21.75 -11.98
CA GLN A 10 -8.68 20.45 -12.26
C GLN A 10 -7.80 19.28 -11.80
N ARG A 11 -6.48 19.36 -11.99
CA ARG A 11 -5.54 18.34 -11.48
C ARG A 11 -5.58 18.25 -9.96
N PHE A 12 -5.57 19.38 -9.26
CA PHE A 12 -5.67 19.38 -7.79
C PHE A 12 -6.99 18.81 -7.27
N ARG A 13 -8.11 19.00 -7.99
CA ARG A 13 -9.36 18.30 -7.65
C ARG A 13 -9.23 16.78 -7.79
N LYS A 14 -8.54 16.30 -8.84
CA LYS A 14 -8.27 14.86 -9.01
C LYS A 14 -7.35 14.33 -7.91
N VAL A 15 -6.29 15.07 -7.58
CA VAL A 15 -5.39 14.71 -6.48
C VAL A 15 -6.14 14.62 -5.15
N ARG A 16 -7.08 15.53 -4.87
CA ARG A 16 -7.92 15.42 -3.68
C ARG A 16 -8.70 14.10 -3.64
N GLY A 17 -9.32 13.70 -4.76
CA GLY A 17 -9.99 12.40 -4.85
C GLY A 17 -9.03 11.22 -4.63
N LEU A 18 -7.81 11.30 -5.12
CA LEU A 18 -6.76 10.30 -4.84
C LEU A 18 -6.37 10.24 -3.36
N MET A 19 -6.41 11.37 -2.64
CA MET A 19 -6.16 11.39 -1.19
C MET A 19 -7.30 10.74 -0.40
N GLU A 20 -8.55 10.91 -0.86
CA GLU A 20 -9.70 10.21 -0.27
C GLU A 20 -9.61 8.70 -0.51
N GLU A 21 -9.20 8.28 -1.71
CA GLU A 21 -8.91 6.88 -2.03
C GLU A 21 -7.76 6.34 -1.16
N TRP A 22 -6.68 7.10 -0.99
CA TRP A 22 -5.56 6.73 -0.11
C TRP A 22 -6.01 6.44 1.32
N GLU A 23 -6.88 7.28 1.89
CA GLU A 23 -7.38 7.10 3.26
C GLU A 23 -8.24 5.83 3.39
N GLN A 24 -9.04 5.52 2.37
CA GLN A 24 -9.81 4.26 2.33
C GLN A 24 -8.88 3.04 2.27
N LEU A 25 -7.85 3.10 1.43
CA LEU A 25 -6.83 2.05 1.34
C LEU A 25 -6.06 1.90 2.67
N GLN A 26 -5.76 3.00 3.35
CA GLN A 26 -5.12 3.03 4.66
C GLN A 26 -5.96 2.31 5.71
N SER A 27 -7.24 2.68 5.82
CA SER A 27 -8.19 2.02 6.73
C SER A 27 -8.30 0.52 6.44
N ARG A 28 -8.37 0.14 5.15
CA ARG A 28 -8.43 -1.26 4.73
C ARG A 28 -7.18 -2.03 5.11
N LEU A 29 -5.99 -1.49 4.83
CA LEU A 29 -4.72 -2.14 5.13
C LEU A 29 -4.51 -2.31 6.64
N ILE A 30 -4.86 -1.31 7.45
CA ILE A 30 -4.79 -1.40 8.92
C ILE A 30 -5.68 -2.53 9.44
N SER A 31 -6.91 -2.64 8.92
CA SER A 31 -7.83 -3.71 9.29
C SER A 31 -7.28 -5.09 8.92
N GLN A 32 -6.78 -5.26 7.68
CA GLN A 32 -6.16 -6.51 7.23
C GLN A 32 -4.94 -6.89 8.08
N PHE A 33 -4.06 -5.92 8.37
CA PHE A 33 -2.88 -6.13 9.19
C PHE A 33 -3.23 -6.53 10.62
N SER A 34 -4.25 -5.89 11.21
CA SER A 34 -4.75 -6.23 12.55
C SER A 34 -5.30 -7.65 12.59
N ASN A 35 -6.06 -8.05 11.57
CA ASN A 35 -6.59 -9.41 11.44
C ASN A 35 -5.47 -10.45 11.28
N ALA A 36 -4.46 -10.15 10.45
CA ALA A 36 -3.29 -11.02 10.30
C ALA A 36 -2.53 -11.17 11.63
N SER A 37 -2.31 -10.07 12.35
CA SER A 37 -1.64 -10.06 13.65
C SER A 37 -2.40 -10.90 14.68
N ALA A 38 -3.73 -10.75 14.76
CA ALA A 38 -4.57 -11.54 15.65
C ALA A 38 -4.48 -13.05 15.35
N ILE A 39 -4.44 -13.45 14.07
CA ILE A 39 -4.24 -14.86 13.70
C ILE A 39 -2.87 -15.35 14.16
N ILE A 40 -1.80 -14.58 13.92
CA ILE A 40 -0.43 -14.93 14.32
C ILE A 40 -0.31 -15.10 15.83
N GLU A 41 -0.98 -14.25 16.61
CA GLU A 41 -1.03 -14.39 18.07
C GLU A 41 -1.78 -15.65 18.48
N ARG A 42 -2.94 -15.95 17.87
CA ARG A 42 -3.69 -17.19 18.15
C ARG A 42 -2.92 -18.45 17.77
N LEU A 43 -2.15 -18.42 16.69
CA LEU A 43 -1.32 -19.56 16.25
C LEU A 43 -0.37 -20.05 17.36
N LYS A 44 0.11 -19.15 18.23
CA LYS A 44 0.98 -19.50 19.36
C LYS A 44 0.28 -20.35 20.42
N VAL A 45 -1.04 -20.20 20.58
CA VAL A 45 -1.84 -20.90 21.59
C VAL A 45 -2.40 -22.20 21.04
N ILE A 46 -2.96 -22.16 19.83
CA ILE A 46 -3.62 -23.33 19.23
C ILE A 46 -2.63 -24.42 18.78
N GLY A 47 -1.33 -24.11 18.70
CA GLY A 47 -0.31 -25.13 18.43
C GLY A 47 -0.07 -26.09 19.61
N ASP A 48 -0.54 -25.75 20.81
CA ASP A 48 -0.37 -26.57 22.00
C ASP A 48 -1.60 -27.46 22.24
N CYS A 49 -1.41 -28.77 22.13
CA CYS A 49 -2.47 -29.77 22.31
C CYS A 49 -3.08 -29.77 23.73
N ASN A 50 -2.38 -29.24 24.73
CA ASN A 50 -2.90 -29.13 26.10
C ASN A 50 -4.09 -28.15 26.19
N ASN A 51 -4.19 -27.20 25.25
CA ASN A 51 -5.26 -26.21 25.21
C ASN A 51 -6.60 -26.77 24.68
N TYR A 52 -6.66 -28.04 24.29
CA TYR A 52 -7.82 -28.66 23.66
C TYR A 52 -8.72 -29.44 24.62
N GLY A 53 -8.32 -29.62 25.89
CA GLY A 53 -9.13 -30.30 26.90
C GLY A 53 -9.59 -31.69 26.44
N ASN A 54 -10.90 -31.93 26.40
CA ASN A 54 -11.47 -33.21 25.95
C ASN A 54 -11.25 -33.48 24.45
N LEU A 55 -10.98 -32.45 23.64
CA LEU A 55 -10.72 -32.62 22.20
C LEU A 55 -9.33 -33.19 21.91
N LYS A 56 -8.43 -33.26 22.91
CA LYS A 56 -7.08 -33.83 22.73
C LYS A 56 -7.06 -35.29 22.26
N SER A 57 -8.15 -36.04 22.50
CA SER A 57 -8.28 -37.42 22.06
C SER A 57 -8.69 -37.56 20.59
N VAL A 58 -9.05 -36.44 19.93
CA VAL A 58 -9.34 -36.42 18.50
C VAL A 58 -8.03 -36.33 17.75
N ASP A 59 -7.72 -37.38 17.01
CA ASP A 59 -6.49 -37.45 16.22
C ASP A 59 -6.44 -36.32 15.17
N GLY A 60 -5.27 -35.68 15.03
CA GLY A 60 -5.04 -34.59 14.08
C GLY A 60 -5.81 -33.28 14.33
N ILE A 61 -6.48 -33.09 15.48
CA ILE A 61 -7.28 -31.88 15.75
C ILE A 61 -6.43 -30.58 15.73
N VAL A 62 -5.22 -30.63 16.28
CA VAL A 62 -4.29 -29.49 16.30
C VAL A 62 -3.92 -29.10 14.88
N ASP A 63 -3.49 -30.07 14.08
CA ASP A 63 -3.08 -29.85 12.68
C ASP A 63 -4.24 -29.31 11.84
N ALA A 64 -5.45 -29.83 12.03
CA ALA A 64 -6.64 -29.35 11.32
C ALA A 64 -6.94 -27.88 11.63
N VAL A 65 -6.89 -27.49 12.91
CA VAL A 65 -7.16 -26.11 13.34
C VAL A 65 -6.04 -25.16 12.92
N VAL A 66 -4.77 -25.55 13.09
CA VAL A 66 -3.60 -24.77 12.67
C VAL A 66 -3.63 -24.55 11.15
N ARG A 67 -3.88 -25.60 10.37
CA ARG A 67 -4.01 -25.51 8.91
C ARG A 67 -5.09 -24.51 8.53
N LYS A 68 -6.25 -24.55 9.20
CA LYS A 68 -7.35 -23.63 8.90
C LYS A 68 -7.00 -22.16 9.17
N GLN A 69 -6.27 -21.90 10.26
CA GLN A 69 -5.79 -20.55 10.57
C GLN A 69 -4.74 -20.08 9.56
N LEU A 70 -3.84 -20.96 9.11
CA LEU A 70 -2.83 -20.64 8.09
C LEU A 70 -3.46 -20.33 6.73
N GLU A 71 -4.49 -21.08 6.30
CA GLU A 71 -5.26 -20.77 5.08
C GLU A 71 -5.90 -19.37 5.16
N SER A 72 -6.48 -19.03 6.31
CA SER A 72 -7.07 -17.71 6.55
C SER A 72 -6.01 -16.60 6.52
N LEU A 73 -4.86 -16.84 7.15
CA LEU A 73 -3.73 -15.91 7.14
C LEU A 73 -3.21 -15.68 5.72
N GLN A 74 -3.03 -16.75 4.93
CA GLN A 74 -2.60 -16.66 3.53
C GLN A 74 -3.59 -15.82 2.70
N THR A 75 -4.89 -16.03 2.90
CA THR A 75 -5.94 -15.24 2.24
C THR A 75 -5.83 -13.75 2.58
N ILE A 76 -5.59 -13.42 3.85
CA ILE A 76 -5.42 -12.02 4.28
C ILE A 76 -4.15 -11.41 3.67
N LEU A 77 -3.02 -12.13 3.68
CA LEU A 77 -1.76 -11.65 3.09
C LEU A 77 -1.90 -11.38 1.59
N LEU A 78 -2.60 -12.24 0.85
CA LEU A 78 -2.94 -11.99 -0.56
C LEU A 78 -3.80 -10.73 -0.73
N SER A 79 -4.78 -10.52 0.16
CA SER A 79 -5.62 -9.32 0.17
C SER A 79 -4.85 -8.04 0.49
N MET A 80 -3.86 -8.12 1.38
CA MET A 80 -2.94 -7.02 1.68
C MET A 80 -2.07 -6.66 0.48
N ASN A 81 -1.52 -7.66 -0.22
CA ASN A 81 -0.74 -7.43 -1.45
C ASN A 81 -1.59 -6.73 -2.52
N LYS A 82 -2.84 -7.15 -2.71
CA LYS A 82 -3.77 -6.45 -3.62
C LYS A 82 -3.98 -4.99 -3.20
N THR A 83 -4.05 -4.73 -1.89
CA THR A 83 -4.19 -3.38 -1.36
C THR A 83 -2.96 -2.52 -1.62
N LEU A 84 -1.76 -3.10 -1.55
CA LEU A 84 -0.52 -2.41 -1.89
C LEU A 84 -0.42 -2.08 -3.38
N GLU A 85 -0.93 -2.94 -4.27
CA GLU A 85 -0.98 -2.61 -5.70
C GLU A 85 -1.93 -1.43 -5.98
N GLU A 86 -3.04 -1.32 -5.25
CA GLU A 86 -3.94 -0.16 -5.33
C GLU A 86 -3.25 1.12 -4.82
N PHE A 87 -2.53 1.05 -3.69
CA PHE A 87 -1.68 2.16 -3.22
C PHE A 87 -0.66 2.59 -4.26
N ARG A 88 0.03 1.63 -4.88
CA ARG A 88 1.00 1.89 -5.96
C ARG A 88 0.33 2.61 -7.13
N GLY A 89 -0.88 2.22 -7.51
CA GLY A 89 -1.68 2.89 -8.54
C GLY A 89 -1.93 4.37 -8.23
N VAL A 90 -2.25 4.70 -6.98
CA VAL A 90 -2.40 6.08 -6.52
C VAL A 90 -1.08 6.85 -6.67
N VAL A 91 0.04 6.30 -6.17
CA VAL A 91 1.35 6.97 -6.25
C VAL A 91 1.76 7.23 -7.70
N LEU A 92 1.64 6.24 -8.58
CA LEU A 92 1.94 6.38 -10.01
C LEU A 92 1.06 7.44 -10.69
N THR A 93 -0.19 7.57 -10.27
CA THR A 93 -1.10 8.59 -10.79
C THR A 93 -0.67 9.99 -10.36
N ILE A 94 -0.27 10.18 -9.09
CA ILE A 94 0.27 11.47 -8.61
C ILE A 94 1.57 11.80 -9.32
N GLU A 95 2.47 10.82 -9.47
CA GLU A 95 3.74 10.98 -10.20
C GLU A 95 3.50 11.49 -11.63
N LYS A 96 2.57 10.84 -12.35
CA LYS A 96 2.18 11.24 -13.70
C LYS A 96 1.66 12.68 -13.72
N MET A 97 0.78 13.06 -12.78
CA MET A 97 0.26 14.42 -12.71
C MET A 97 1.35 15.47 -12.49
N TYR A 98 2.34 15.16 -11.64
CA TYR A 98 3.52 15.98 -11.42
C TYR A 98 4.38 16.08 -12.69
N ARG A 99 4.75 14.96 -13.31
CA ARG A 99 5.57 14.92 -14.54
C ARG A 99 4.92 15.69 -15.68
N ASP A 100 3.63 15.45 -15.92
CA ASP A 100 2.85 16.18 -16.93
C ASP A 100 2.81 17.68 -16.63
N GLY A 101 2.75 18.06 -15.35
CA GLY A 101 2.71 19.45 -14.92
C GLY A 101 4.03 20.15 -15.20
N ARG A 102 5.13 19.48 -14.84
CA ARG A 102 6.48 19.94 -15.10
C ARG A 102 6.76 20.09 -16.60
N GLN A 103 6.27 19.18 -17.43
CA GLN A 103 6.42 19.27 -18.89
C GLN A 103 5.69 20.48 -19.49
N LEU A 104 4.49 20.80 -18.99
CA LEU A 104 3.76 22.02 -19.39
C LEU A 104 4.52 23.31 -19.06
N VAL A 105 5.38 23.28 -18.05
CA VAL A 105 6.20 24.43 -17.63
C VAL A 105 7.55 24.47 -18.35
N LYS A 106 8.15 23.32 -18.62
CA LYS A 106 9.48 23.24 -19.24
C LYS A 106 9.49 23.45 -20.74
N GLY A 107 8.36 23.31 -21.43
CA GLY A 107 8.24 23.56 -22.88
C GLY A 107 9.03 22.54 -23.70
N GLY A 108 8.34 21.63 -24.39
CA GLY A 108 8.95 20.93 -25.51
C GLY A 108 9.10 21.90 -26.68
N GLY A 109 10.27 22.53 -26.82
CA GLY A 109 10.78 23.13 -28.07
C GLY A 109 9.91 24.11 -28.88
N GLY A 110 8.81 24.65 -28.34
CA GLY A 110 7.87 25.48 -29.09
C GLY A 110 7.30 26.68 -28.31
N SER A 111 6.76 27.64 -29.07
CA SER A 111 6.26 29.00 -28.74
C SER A 111 5.39 29.20 -27.46
N ASN A 112 5.02 28.14 -26.74
CA ASN A 112 4.16 28.19 -25.54
C ASN A 112 4.93 28.05 -24.20
N GLN A 113 6.23 28.33 -24.17
CA GLN A 113 7.02 28.31 -22.94
C GLN A 113 6.56 29.43 -22.00
N LEU A 114 6.17 29.07 -20.77
CA LEU A 114 5.89 30.08 -19.74
C LEU A 114 7.20 30.70 -19.28
N ASN A 115 7.28 32.02 -19.32
CA ASN A 115 8.39 32.75 -18.73
C ASN A 115 8.38 32.54 -17.20
N VAL A 116 9.55 32.46 -16.56
CA VAL A 116 9.74 32.42 -15.10
C VAL A 116 8.87 33.46 -14.38
N LYS A 117 8.69 34.65 -14.97
CA LYS A 117 7.80 35.70 -14.45
C LYS A 117 6.34 35.27 -14.37
N GLN A 118 5.83 34.55 -15.38
CA GLN A 118 4.45 34.05 -15.42
C GLN A 118 4.25 32.86 -14.47
N LEU A 119 5.27 32.04 -14.26
CA LEU A 119 5.21 30.91 -13.33
C LEU A 119 5.14 31.36 -11.87
N ARG A 120 5.87 32.43 -11.54
CA ARG A 120 5.93 33.04 -10.20
C ARG A 120 4.89 34.15 -10.00
N GLN A 121 4.06 34.43 -11.01
CA GLN A 121 3.03 35.45 -10.89
C GLN A 121 1.99 35.01 -9.85
N ARG A 122 1.91 35.76 -8.76
CA ARG A 122 0.90 35.61 -7.72
C ARG A 122 -0.25 36.58 -7.97
N ILE A 123 -1.47 36.11 -7.80
CA ILE A 123 -2.68 36.93 -7.83
C ILE A 123 -3.30 36.86 -6.44
N GLY A 124 -3.07 37.89 -5.62
CA GLY A 124 -3.45 37.91 -4.21
C GLY A 124 -2.73 36.83 -3.39
N ILE A 125 -3.47 36.17 -2.50
CA ILE A 125 -2.95 35.16 -1.55
C ILE A 125 -2.86 33.75 -2.20
N LYS A 126 -3.31 33.59 -3.45
CA LYS A 126 -3.33 32.26 -4.10
C LYS A 126 -1.91 31.78 -4.43
N PRO A 127 -1.61 30.49 -4.20
CA PRO A 127 -0.33 29.90 -4.57
C PRO A 127 -0.09 30.05 -6.07
N CYS A 128 1.17 30.33 -6.45
CA CYS A 128 1.53 30.40 -7.87
C CYS A 128 1.69 29.00 -8.48
N LEU A 129 1.87 28.92 -9.79
CA LEU A 129 2.02 27.63 -10.48
C LEU A 129 3.27 26.87 -10.05
N ALA A 130 4.34 27.58 -9.69
CA ALA A 130 5.54 26.97 -9.12
C ALA A 130 5.24 26.32 -7.75
N ASP A 131 4.61 27.06 -6.83
CA ASP A 131 4.21 26.55 -5.51
C ASP A 131 3.33 25.29 -5.65
N CYS A 132 2.41 25.29 -6.61
CA CYS A 132 1.56 24.15 -6.94
C CYS A 132 2.35 22.93 -7.46
N LEU A 133 3.34 23.13 -8.33
CA LEU A 133 4.17 22.04 -8.84
C LEU A 133 5.05 21.43 -7.75
N ASP A 134 5.65 22.27 -6.93
CA ASP A 134 6.47 21.86 -5.79
C ASP A 134 5.61 21.07 -4.79
N GLY A 135 4.37 21.53 -4.53
CA GLY A 135 3.41 20.80 -3.71
C GLY A 135 3.08 19.40 -4.24
N LEU A 136 2.90 19.23 -5.56
CA LEU A 136 2.67 17.91 -6.16
C LEU A 136 3.90 17.00 -6.08
N MET A 137 5.09 17.56 -6.21
CA MET A 137 6.34 16.83 -6.06
C MET A 137 6.49 16.30 -4.63
N ILE A 138 6.33 17.18 -3.64
CA ILE A 138 6.40 16.82 -2.21
C ILE A 138 5.35 15.75 -1.88
N LEU A 139 4.12 15.93 -2.37
CA LEU A 139 3.05 14.97 -2.14
C LEU A 139 3.40 13.59 -2.69
N HIS A 140 3.93 13.53 -3.92
CA HIS A 140 4.40 12.29 -4.53
C HIS A 140 5.52 11.65 -3.70
N GLU A 141 6.54 12.42 -3.30
CA GLU A 141 7.68 11.92 -2.54
C GLU A 141 7.24 11.32 -1.19
N MET A 142 6.36 12.02 -0.47
CA MET A 142 5.80 11.55 0.80
C MET A 142 5.06 10.22 0.62
N HIS A 143 4.14 10.15 -0.34
CA HIS A 143 3.32 8.95 -0.56
C HIS A 143 4.13 7.78 -1.12
N GLN A 144 5.13 8.04 -1.97
CA GLN A 144 6.06 7.02 -2.45
C GLN A 144 6.87 6.43 -1.28
N ALA A 145 7.41 7.26 -0.39
CA ALA A 145 8.15 6.78 0.77
C ALA A 145 7.25 5.96 1.70
N GLU A 146 6.03 6.43 1.94
CA GLU A 146 5.06 5.71 2.77
C GLU A 146 4.63 4.38 2.16
N TYR A 147 4.39 4.33 0.84
CA TYR A 147 4.09 3.10 0.11
C TYR A 147 5.23 2.08 0.21
N LEU A 148 6.48 2.52 0.05
CA LEU A 148 7.65 1.64 0.17
C LEU A 148 7.78 1.06 1.58
N LEU A 149 7.55 1.88 2.61
CA LEU A 149 7.53 1.42 4.00
C LEU A 149 6.46 0.36 4.22
N LYS A 150 5.21 0.63 3.81
CA LYS A 150 4.11 -0.33 3.89
C LYS A 150 4.44 -1.64 3.19
N SER A 151 4.94 -1.56 1.95
CA SER A 151 5.32 -2.72 1.15
C SER A 151 6.41 -3.55 1.84
N SER A 152 7.40 -2.89 2.44
CA SER A 152 8.46 -3.55 3.20
C SER A 152 7.89 -4.30 4.41
N VAL A 153 6.99 -3.68 5.18
CA VAL A 153 6.36 -4.30 6.35
C VAL A 153 5.53 -5.52 5.97
N VAL A 154 4.69 -5.42 4.94
CA VAL A 154 3.86 -6.56 4.47
C VAL A 154 4.72 -7.68 3.90
N SER A 155 5.80 -7.35 3.19
CA SER A 155 6.76 -8.34 2.68
C SER A 155 7.46 -9.08 3.83
N ALA A 156 7.89 -8.34 4.86
CA ALA A 156 8.51 -8.90 6.04
C ALA A 156 7.54 -9.81 6.81
N LEU A 157 6.28 -9.37 6.99
CA LEU A 157 5.23 -10.17 7.61
C LEU A 157 5.03 -11.49 6.87
N SER A 158 4.87 -11.43 5.55
CA SER A 158 4.69 -12.61 4.69
C SER A 158 5.87 -13.58 4.81
N ALA A 159 7.10 -13.06 4.81
CA ALA A 159 8.30 -13.88 4.96
C ALA A 159 8.44 -14.52 6.35
N LEU A 160 7.97 -13.85 7.40
CA LEU A 160 7.99 -14.39 8.77
C LEU A 160 6.93 -15.49 8.95
N THR A 161 5.76 -15.33 8.35
CA THR A 161 4.63 -16.27 8.48
C THR A 161 4.80 -17.51 7.60
N LEU A 162 5.44 -17.37 6.43
CA LEU A 162 5.68 -18.48 5.49
C LEU A 162 6.99 -19.22 5.74
N LYS A 163 7.82 -18.78 6.70
CA LYS A 163 9.00 -19.54 7.09
C LYS A 163 8.57 -20.83 7.79
N PRO A 164 9.15 -22.00 7.45
CA PRO A 164 8.70 -23.32 7.91
C PRO A 164 8.96 -23.63 9.40
N ARG A 165 9.21 -22.62 10.24
CA ARG A 165 9.47 -22.84 11.68
C ARG A 165 8.26 -23.40 12.43
N TYR A 166 7.05 -23.22 11.91
CA TYR A 166 5.82 -23.81 12.47
C TYR A 166 5.43 -25.16 11.84
N LEU A 167 6.09 -25.58 10.75
CA LEU A 167 5.88 -26.88 10.10
C LEU A 167 6.73 -28.00 10.72
N ARG A 168 7.60 -27.69 11.70
CA ARG A 168 8.48 -28.68 12.35
C ARG A 168 7.81 -29.51 13.44
N MET A 169 6.55 -29.28 13.78
CA MET A 169 5.82 -30.12 14.75
C MET A 169 5.11 -31.33 14.14
N SER A 170 5.15 -31.48 12.82
CA SER A 170 4.86 -32.76 12.18
C SER A 170 5.82 -32.94 11.00
N ALA A 171 7.06 -33.27 11.33
CA ALA A 171 7.95 -33.88 10.35
C ALA A 171 7.43 -35.30 10.13
N ASN A 172 6.46 -35.45 9.23
CA ASN A 172 6.32 -36.56 8.30
C ASN A 172 5.36 -36.11 7.19
N ASP A 173 5.90 -36.08 5.97
CA ASP A 173 5.26 -35.80 4.70
C ASP A 173 4.75 -34.36 4.46
N PHE A 174 5.48 -33.61 3.63
CA PHE A 174 5.00 -33.13 2.34
C PHE A 174 6.14 -32.42 1.59
N THR A 175 6.72 -33.13 0.64
CA THR A 175 7.50 -32.57 -0.46
C THR A 175 6.52 -31.79 -1.33
N ILE A 176 6.71 -30.48 -1.50
CA ILE A 176 6.15 -29.76 -2.65
C ILE A 176 7.33 -29.28 -3.50
N GLN A 177 7.52 -29.99 -4.61
CA GLN A 177 8.31 -29.53 -5.75
C GLN A 177 7.65 -28.28 -6.36
N GLY A 178 8.49 -27.33 -6.77
CA GLY A 178 8.14 -26.37 -7.82
C GLY A 178 7.68 -25.01 -7.32
N LEU A 179 8.65 -24.14 -7.01
CA LEU A 179 8.76 -22.77 -7.53
C LEU A 179 10.25 -22.41 -7.60
#